data_AF-A0A317EMG7-F1
#
_entry.id   AF-A0A317EMG7-F1
#
_cell.length_a   1.000
_cell.length_b   1.000
_cell.length_c   1.000
_cell.angle_alpha   90.00
_cell.angle_beta   90.00
_cell.angle_gamma   90.00
#
_symmetry.space_group_name_H-M   'P 1'
#
loop_
_entity.id
_entity.type
_entity.pdbx_description
1 polymer ?
#
loop_
_entity_poly.entity_id
_entity_poly.type
_entity_poly.pdbx_seq_one_letter_code
_entity_poly.pdbx_strand_id
1 'polypeptide(L)' 'MELTILPNEDVYQIINKGKMIGALRNLDSDWELLPLEDILDELPIFERDLDDEHAPQINLDTPTINLITAEIENHLNHLY' A
#
# COMPACT_ATOMS: atom_id res chain seq x y z
N MET A 1 2.32 -4.88 14.22
CA MET A 1 2.11 -3.75 13.30
C MET A 1 0.99 -4.19 12.38
N GLU A 2 -0.11 -3.44 12.33
CA GLU A 2 -1.25 -3.78 11.48
C GLU A 2 -1.20 -2.87 10.25
N LEU A 3 -1.17 -3.49 9.07
CA LEU A 3 -1.25 -2.80 7.79
C LEU A 3 -2.60 -3.15 7.18
N THR A 4 -3.29 -2.13 6.69
CA THR A 4 -4.51 -2.31 5.91
C THR A 4 -4.13 -2.22 4.43
N ILE A 5 -4.37 -3.29 3.69
CA ILE A 5 -4.17 -3.34 2.24
C ILE A 5 -5.55 -3.22 1.60
N LEU A 6 -5.79 -2.17 0.82
CA LEU A 6 -7.04 -1.97 0.10
C LEU A 6 -6.83 -2.11 -1.40
N PRO A 7 -7.50 -3.05 -2.08
CA PRO A 7 -7.50 -3.08 -3.54
C PRO A 7 -8.31 -1.89 -4.09
N ASN A 8 -7.76 -1.18 -5.06
CA ASN A 8 -8.39 -0.08 -5.75
C ASN A 8 -8.05 -0.13 -7.25
N GLU A 9 -9.02 -0.52 -8.06
CA GLU A 9 -8.84 -0.75 -9.50
C GLU A 9 -7.64 -1.67 -9.79
N ASP A 10 -6.55 -1.11 -10.32
CA ASP A 10 -5.33 -1.83 -10.69
C ASP A 10 -4.19 -1.71 -9.66
N VAL A 11 -4.44 -1.05 -8.52
CA VAL A 11 -3.44 -0.80 -7.47
C VAL A 11 -3.90 -1.27 -6.10
N TYR A 12 -2.94 -1.60 -5.25
CA TYR A 12 -3.15 -1.97 -3.85
C TYR A 12 -2.63 -0.84 -2.96
N GLN A 13 -3.55 -0.14 -2.31
CA GLN A 13 -3.20 0.93 -1.37
C GLN A 13 -2.73 0.32 -0.05
N ILE A 14 -1.58 0.80 0.44
CA ILE A 14 -1.02 0.40 1.72
C ILE A 14 -1.31 1.51 2.73
N ILE A 15 -2.11 1.18 3.74
CA ILE A 15 -2.54 2.10 4.77
C ILE A 15 -2.02 1.63 6.12
N ASN A 16 -1.39 2.53 6.86
CA ASN A 16 -0.95 2.30 8.23
C ASN A 16 -1.64 3.32 9.14
N LYS A 17 -2.39 2.84 10.15
CA LYS A 17 -3.13 3.68 11.11
C LYS A 17 -4.01 4.75 10.44
N GLY A 18 -4.59 4.44 9.28
CA GLY A 18 -5.44 5.38 8.53
C GLY A 18 -4.70 6.37 7.64
N LYS A 19 -3.36 6.34 7.58
CA LYS A 19 -2.55 7.12 6.63
C LYS A 19 -2.07 6.22 5.49
N MET A 20 -2.30 6.64 4.25
CA MET A 20 -1.69 5.98 3.10
C MET A 20 -0.19 6.22 3.14
N ILE A 21 0.59 5.14 3.05
CA ILE A 21 2.06 5.19 3.07
C ILE A 21 2.67 4.79 1.71
N GLY A 22 1.86 4.24 0.81
CA GLY A 22 2.22 3.96 -0.58
C GLY A 22 1.13 3.16 -1.27
N ALA A 23 1.34 2.85 -2.56
CA ALA A 23 0.56 1.84 -3.25
C ALA A 23 1.45 0.92 -4.05
N LEU A 24 0.99 -0.30 -4.27
CA LEU A 24 1.65 -1.30 -5.09
C LEU A 24 0.81 -1.56 -6.33
N ARG A 25 1.44 -1.52 -7.49
CA ARG A 25 0.82 -1.94 -8.75
C ARG A 25 1.41 -3.26 -9.18
N ASN A 26 0.55 -4.19 -9.59
CA ASN A 26 1.01 -5.40 -10.25
C ASN A 26 1.14 -5.14 -11.75
N LEU A 27 2.34 -5.35 -12.31
CA LEU A 27 2.64 -5.25 -13.73
C LEU A 27 2.97 -6.64 -14.29
N ASP A 28 1.96 -7.51 -14.37
CA ASP A 28 1.96 -8.88 -14.95
C ASP A 28 3.00 -9.90 -14.42
N SER A 29 4.12 -9.46 -13.84
CA SER A 29 5.22 -10.28 -13.33
C SER A 29 6.13 -9.54 -12.34
N ASP A 30 5.92 -8.24 -12.13
CA ASP A 30 6.66 -7.44 -11.15
C ASP A 30 5.72 -6.53 -10.37
N TRP A 31 6.11 -6.21 -9.14
CA TRP A 31 5.35 -5.36 -8.24
C TRP A 31 6.06 -4.02 -8.10
N GLU A 32 5.44 -2.98 -8.63
CA GLU A 32 6.00 -1.63 -8.59
C GLU A 32 5.43 -0.87 -7.39
N LEU A 33 6.33 -0.31 -6.57
CA LEU A 33 5.95 0.64 -5.53
C LEU A 33 5.73 2.01 -6.18
N LEU A 34 4.49 2.46 -6.17
CA LEU A 34 4.11 3.79 -6.57
C LEU A 34 4.32 4.74 -5.39
N PRO A 35 5.05 5.86 -5.57
CA PRO A 35 5.17 6.88 -4.55
C PRO A 35 3.83 7.60 -4.38
N LEU A 36 3.57 8.10 -3.17
CA LEU A 36 2.33 8.80 -2.86
C LEU A 36 2.05 9.94 -3.84
N GLU A 37 3.07 10.68 -4.26
CA GLU A 37 2.93 11.82 -5.18
C GLU A 37 2.26 11.45 -6.50
N ASP A 38 2.56 10.28 -7.06
CA ASP A 38 1.94 9.79 -8.31
C ASP A 38 0.51 9.28 -8.10
N ILE A 39 0.16 8.89 -6.86
CA ILE A 39 -1.15 8.32 -6.51
C ILE A 39 -2.14 9.41 -6.08
N LEU A 40 -1.64 10.48 -5.45
CA LEU A 40 -2.45 11.57 -4.87
C LEU A 40 -3.11 12.45 -5.95
N ASP A 41 -2.59 12.47 -7.18
CA ASP A 41 -3.20 13.19 -8.30
C ASP A 41 -4.45 12.45 -8.84
N GLU A 42 -4.52 11.12 -8.69
CA GLU A 42 -5.61 10.27 -9.21
C GLU A 42 -6.60 9.79 -8.15
N LEU A 43 -6.21 9.73 -6.87
CA LEU A 43 -7.04 9.16 -5.81
C LEU A 43 -7.39 10.19 -4.72
N PRO A 44 -8.66 10.24 -4.25
CA PRO A 44 -9.05 11.15 -3.18
C PRO A 44 -8.23 10.82 -1.93
N ILE A 45 -7.39 11.78 -1.53
CA ILE A 45 -6.56 11.68 -0.34
C ILE A 45 -7.46 11.36 0.84
N PHE A 46 -7.23 10.23 1.50
CA PHE A 46 -7.83 9.96 2.81
C PHE A 46 -7.17 10.92 3.82
N GLU A 47 -7.62 12.17 3.83
CA GLU A 47 -7.30 13.16 4.86
C GLU A 47 -8.06 12.77 6.12
N ARG A 48 -7.51 11.85 6.92
CA ARG A 48 -7.79 11.87 8.35
C ARG A 48 -6.60 12.52 9.03
N ASP A 49 -6.82 13.76 9.48
CA ASP A 49 -6.14 14.45 10.57
C ASP A 49 -5.65 13.47 11.65
N LEU A 50 -4.46 12.93 11.47
CA LEU A 50 -3.77 12.11 12.45
C LEU A 50 -2.32 12.58 12.47
N ASP A 51 -2.10 13.65 13.23
CA ASP A 51 -0.84 13.97 13.93
C ASP A 51 0.41 13.47 13.19
N ASP A 52 0.82 14.22 12.17
CA ASP A 52 1.96 13.88 11.29
C ASP A 52 3.27 13.67 12.07
N GLU A 53 3.37 14.22 13.28
CA GLU A 53 4.55 14.14 14.14
C GLU A 53 4.77 12.76 14.82
N HIS A 54 3.78 11.87 14.84
CA HIS A 54 3.85 10.62 15.62
C HIS A 54 3.54 9.34 14.82
N ALA A 55 3.23 9.45 13.53
CA ALA A 55 3.06 8.30 12.68
C ALA A 55 4.43 7.61 12.48
N PRO A 56 4.60 6.33 12.87
CA PRO A 56 5.84 5.62 12.57
C PRO A 56 5.99 5.59 11.05
N GLN A 57 7.04 6.25 10.54
CA GLN A 57 7.42 6.16 9.14
C GLN A 57 7.79 4.71 8.86
N ILE A 58 6.87 3.98 8.23
CA ILE A 58 7.17 2.65 7.71
C ILE A 58 7.85 2.90 6.38
N ASN A 59 9.14 2.57 6.31
CA ASN A 59 9.81 2.49 5.03
C ASN A 59 9.36 1.22 4.32
N LEU A 60 8.77 1.41 3.14
CA LEU A 60 8.43 0.33 2.22
C LEU A 60 9.71 -0.09 1.47
N ASP A 61 10.68 -0.60 2.22
CA ASP A 61 11.90 -1.16 1.64
C ASP A 61 11.59 -2.49 0.93
N THR A 62 12.49 -2.94 0.05
CA THR A 62 12.33 -4.19 -0.74
C THR A 62 11.87 -5.39 0.10
N PRO A 63 12.39 -5.66 1.32
CA PRO A 63 11.91 -6.78 2.13
C PRO A 63 10.45 -6.62 2.58
N THR A 64 10.05 -5.40 2.93
CA THR A 64 8.68 -5.07 3.34
C THR A 64 7.72 -5.22 2.17
N ILE A 65 8.11 -4.73 0.98
CA ILE A 65 7.34 -4.89 -0.25
C ILE A 65 7.13 -6.38 -0.53
N ASN A 66 8.19 -7.18 -0.53
CA ASN A 66 8.10 -8.63 -0.81
C ASN A 66 7.18 -9.36 0.16
N LEU A 67 7.12 -8.95 1.43
CA LEU A 67 6.18 -9.52 2.40
C LEU A 67 4.73 -9.14 2.09
N ILE A 68 4.50 -7.87 1.72
CA ILE A 68 3.17 -7.37 1.36
C ILE A 68 2.68 -8.08 0.09
N THR A 69 3.51 -8.17 -0.94
CA THR A 69 3.14 -8.81 -2.22
C THR A 69 2.87 -10.29 -2.04
N ALA A 70 3.70 -11.00 -1.26
CA ALA A 70 3.48 -12.41 -0.95
C ALA A 70 2.14 -12.64 -0.22
N GLU A 71 1.77 -11.76 0.72
CA GLU A 71 0.47 -11.85 1.40
C GLU A 71 -0.70 -11.56 0.46
N ILE A 72 -0.57 -10.59 -0.45
CA ILE A 72 -1.58 -10.32 -1.47
C ILE A 72 -1.76 -11.54 -2.38
N GLU A 73 -0.68 -12.08 -2.92
CA GLU A 73 -0.69 -13.27 -3.79
C GLU A 73 -1.26 -14.49 -3.08
N ASN A 74 -0.91 -14.70 -1.80
CA ASN A 74 -1.47 -15.77 -1.00
C ASN A 74 -3.00 -15.63 -0.88
N HIS A 75 -3.49 -14.44 -0.54
CA HIS A 75 -4.94 -14.19 -0.46
C HIS A 75 -5.66 -14.36 -1.80
N LEU A 76 -5.06 -13.91 -2.91
CA LEU A 76 -5.63 -14.07 -4.25
C LEU A 76 -5.69 -15.54 -4.67
N ASN A 77 -4.64 -16.31 -4.39
CA ASN A 77 -4.60 -17.74 -4.70
C ASN A 77 -5.56 -18.56 -3.83
N HIS A 78 -5.87 -18.11 -2.61
CA HIS A 78 -6.85 -18.75 -1.73
C HIS A 78 -8.32 -18.44 -2.10
N LEU A 79 -8.57 -17.51 -3.03
CA LEU A 79 -9.90 -17.17 -3.53
C LEU A 79 -10.33 -17.99 -4.76
N TYR A 80 -9.44 -18.85 -5.29
CA TYR A 80 -9.69 -19.80 -6.39
C TYR A 80 -9.61 -21.25 -5.91
#